data_AF-D1JBI6-F1
#
_entry.id   AF-D1JBI6-F1
#
_cell.length_a   1.000
_cell.length_b   1.000
_cell.length_c   1.000
_cell.angle_alpha   90.00
_cell.angle_beta   90.00
_cell.angle_gamma   90.00
#
_symmetry.space_group_name_H-M   'P 1'
#
loop_
_entity.id
_entity.type
_entity.pdbx_description
1 polymer ?
#
loop_
_entity_poly.entity_id
_entity_poly.type
_entity_poly.pdbx_seq_one_letter_code
_entity_poly.pdbx_strand_id
1 'polypeptide(L)'
;MGDKKKISHVSYPKEPHLVLTMSRQPEHNNFTRYLSFKNHFGVWKRLAIAFEKKRDLIWESSGFPKGIGVLRSFADTGNRNYWDSMFLENRGGRTALPIKHLLIEMVYENHGRIPIVDADINKTLRSGRHYFSLNNYARISRYKWAGVKKAAPWLVRRVARDLGKSGSDGEGQDRYGKNPKYNARVSHLCSEFASWYYYECKTKVAGHSLEYWSEKAGHLLRDVVATQQMHDAFRKAKRLYYYKNTDRTWCNVEDLAKCNRYTPKAGDYLERRGPAGAEHSMIMLRWDNTKKEATVFNGPWPVTPRRVQVEYEEKKLDRNYFVGRVDF
;
A
#
# COMPACT_ATOMS: atom_id res chain seq x y z
N MET A 1 12.50 -15.10 30.71
CA MET A 1 11.10 -14.66 30.54
C MET A 1 10.95 -14.17 29.12
N GLY A 2 10.20 -14.92 28.28
CA GLY A 2 10.09 -14.62 26.87
C GLY A 2 9.25 -13.36 26.65
N ASP A 3 9.85 -12.31 26.10
CA ASP A 3 9.12 -11.17 25.61
C ASP A 3 8.05 -11.66 24.63
N LYS A 4 6.78 -11.48 25.01
CA LYS A 4 5.65 -11.61 24.10
C LYS A 4 5.93 -10.66 22.94
N LYS A 5 6.42 -11.21 21.82
CA LYS A 5 6.50 -10.48 20.53
C LYS A 5 5.15 -9.82 20.35
N LYS A 6 5.09 -8.50 20.51
CA LYS A 6 3.88 -7.70 20.24
C LYS A 6 3.47 -8.04 18.82
N ILE A 7 2.40 -8.83 18.68
CA ILE A 7 1.76 -9.08 17.41
C ILE A 7 1.42 -7.69 16.88
N SER A 8 2.02 -7.30 15.77
CA SER A 8 1.74 -6.04 15.12
C SER A 8 0.23 -5.95 14.89
N HIS A 9 -0.44 -5.07 15.61
CA HIS A 9 -1.89 -4.93 15.54
C HIS A 9 -2.28 -4.48 14.13
N VAL A 10 -3.18 -5.24 13.49
CA VAL A 10 -3.76 -4.87 12.21
C VAL A 10 -4.40 -3.49 12.33
N SER A 11 -3.99 -2.57 11.45
CA SER A 11 -4.69 -1.30 11.35
C SER A 11 -5.91 -1.46 10.44
N TYR A 12 -7.05 -1.76 11.07
CA TYR A 12 -8.33 -1.81 10.39
C TYR A 12 -8.79 -0.41 9.98
N PRO A 13 -9.45 -0.27 8.81
CA PRO A 13 -10.11 0.99 8.47
C PRO A 13 -11.21 1.30 9.50
N LYS A 14 -11.23 2.56 9.95
CA LYS A 14 -12.33 3.17 10.69
C LYS A 14 -13.39 3.67 9.69
N GLU A 15 -14.40 4.35 10.21
CA GLU A 15 -15.42 4.96 9.36
C GLU A 15 -14.77 5.92 8.36
N PRO A 16 -14.94 5.70 7.05
CA PRO A 16 -14.36 6.58 6.05
C PRO A 16 -15.09 7.93 6.06
N HIS A 17 -14.43 8.95 5.53
CA HIS A 17 -15.04 10.26 5.34
C HIS A 17 -15.28 10.48 3.85
N LEU A 18 -16.54 10.73 3.47
CA LEU A 18 -16.93 10.93 2.08
C LEU A 18 -17.62 12.26 1.91
N VAL A 19 -17.19 13.03 0.91
CA VAL A 19 -17.80 14.32 0.55
C VAL A 19 -18.16 14.31 -0.93
N LEU A 20 -19.38 14.72 -1.22
CA LEU A 20 -19.89 14.95 -2.56
C LEU A 20 -20.13 16.44 -2.74
N THR A 21 -19.48 17.05 -3.72
CA THR A 21 -19.87 18.37 -4.23
C THR A 21 -20.68 18.18 -5.49
N MET A 22 -21.91 18.67 -5.50
CA MET A 22 -22.80 18.60 -6.65
C MET A 22 -22.61 19.82 -7.55
N SER A 23 -22.91 19.68 -8.83
CA SER A 23 -22.96 20.83 -9.76
C SER A 23 -24.29 21.59 -9.69
N ARG A 24 -25.33 20.98 -9.13
CA ARG A 24 -26.65 21.57 -8.85
C ARG A 24 -27.36 20.80 -7.74
N GLN A 25 -28.39 21.42 -7.17
CA GLN A 25 -29.20 20.83 -6.10
C GLN A 25 -29.89 19.54 -6.58
N PRO A 26 -29.70 18.40 -5.89
CA PRO A 26 -30.48 17.19 -6.13
C PRO A 26 -31.88 17.31 -5.51
N GLU A 27 -32.80 16.45 -5.95
CA GLU A 27 -34.21 16.44 -5.52
C GLU A 27 -34.40 16.26 -4.01
N HIS A 28 -33.49 15.55 -3.34
CA HIS A 28 -33.58 15.27 -1.91
C HIS A 28 -32.28 15.69 -1.20
N ASN A 29 -32.43 16.21 0.02
CA ASN A 29 -31.30 16.62 0.85
C ASN A 29 -30.62 15.46 1.57
N ASN A 30 -31.31 14.32 1.72
CA ASN A 30 -30.79 13.12 2.37
C ASN A 30 -30.98 11.92 1.45
N PHE A 31 -29.96 11.08 1.35
CA PHE A 31 -30.03 9.89 0.51
C PHE A 31 -28.97 8.86 0.88
N THR A 32 -29.22 7.60 0.54
CA THR A 32 -28.22 6.52 0.65
C THR A 32 -27.63 6.17 -0.70
N ARG A 33 -26.31 6.07 -0.79
CA ARG A 33 -25.59 5.52 -1.96
C ARG A 33 -24.66 4.40 -1.53
N TYR A 34 -24.07 3.73 -2.50
CA TYR A 34 -23.21 2.59 -2.25
C TYR A 34 -21.83 2.81 -2.85
N LEU A 35 -20.79 2.61 -2.05
CA LEU A 35 -19.48 2.28 -2.59
C LEU A 35 -19.40 0.78 -2.75
N SER A 36 -19.17 0.36 -3.99
CA SER A 36 -19.13 -1.06 -4.33
C SER A 36 -17.76 -1.44 -4.85
N PHE A 37 -17.35 -2.63 -4.46
CA PHE A 37 -16.02 -3.17 -4.66
C PHE A 37 -16.17 -4.51 -5.37
N LYS A 38 -15.45 -4.69 -6.48
CA LYS A 38 -15.51 -5.91 -7.29
C LYS A 38 -14.14 -6.57 -7.30
N ASN A 39 -14.07 -7.84 -6.93
CA ASN A 39 -12.82 -8.60 -7.06
C ASN A 39 -12.66 -9.16 -8.49
N HIS A 40 -11.51 -9.80 -8.75
CA HIS A 40 -11.20 -10.38 -10.06
C HIS A 40 -12.12 -11.54 -10.46
N PHE A 41 -12.71 -12.27 -9.50
CA PHE A 41 -13.74 -13.29 -9.75
C PHE A 41 -15.13 -12.69 -10.05
N GLY A 42 -15.26 -11.37 -10.02
CA GLY A 42 -16.50 -10.67 -10.24
C GLY A 42 -17.48 -10.65 -9.07
N VAL A 43 -17.05 -11.10 -7.89
CA VAL A 43 -17.81 -11.01 -6.64
C VAL A 43 -17.81 -9.58 -6.15
N TRP A 44 -18.95 -9.14 -5.61
CA TRP A 44 -19.17 -7.78 -5.15
C TRP A 44 -19.31 -7.68 -3.64
N LYS A 45 -18.63 -6.69 -3.06
CA LYS A 45 -18.80 -6.23 -1.69
C LYS A 45 -19.28 -4.79 -1.71
N ARG A 46 -20.19 -4.39 -0.82
CA ARG A 46 -20.85 -3.08 -0.87
C ARG A 46 -20.93 -2.43 0.49
N LEU A 47 -20.58 -1.15 0.53
CA LEU A 47 -20.73 -0.27 1.68
C LEU A 47 -21.90 0.67 1.43
N ALA A 48 -22.94 0.58 2.25
CA ALA A 48 -24.04 1.55 2.25
C ALA A 48 -23.59 2.82 2.99
N ILE A 49 -23.87 3.99 2.40
CA ILE A 49 -23.45 5.29 2.92
C ILE A 49 -24.66 6.21 2.92
N ALA A 50 -25.05 6.67 4.10
CA ALA A 50 -26.01 7.75 4.25
C ALA A 50 -25.30 9.09 4.05
N PHE A 51 -25.88 9.95 3.23
CA PHE A 51 -25.42 11.31 3.00
C PHE A 51 -26.44 12.30 3.52
N GLU A 52 -25.94 13.34 4.15
CA GLU A 52 -26.71 14.49 4.62
C GLU A 52 -26.13 15.77 4.01
N LYS A 53 -27.02 16.71 3.68
CA LYS A 53 -26.62 18.03 3.21
C LYS A 53 -25.94 18.79 4.35
N LYS A 54 -24.70 19.23 4.14
CA LYS A 54 -23.98 20.07 5.10
C LYS A 54 -24.21 21.55 4.84
N ARG A 55 -24.02 21.99 3.60
CA ARG A 55 -24.23 23.37 3.14
C ARG A 55 -24.25 23.43 1.61
N ASP A 56 -24.84 24.47 1.04
CA ASP A 56 -24.80 24.78 -0.39
C ASP A 56 -25.05 23.56 -1.30
N LEU A 57 -24.01 23.13 -2.03
CA LEU A 57 -23.99 21.96 -2.90
C LEU A 57 -23.09 20.85 -2.35
N ILE A 58 -22.92 20.77 -1.03
CA ILE A 58 -22.03 19.83 -0.34
C ILE A 58 -22.85 18.86 0.52
N TRP A 59 -22.63 17.57 0.27
CA TRP A 59 -23.14 16.45 1.05
C TRP A 59 -21.99 15.67 1.64
N GLU A 60 -22.13 15.23 2.88
CA GLU A 60 -21.12 14.45 3.59
C GLU A 60 -21.73 13.16 4.11
N SER A 61 -20.92 12.11 4.21
CA SER A 61 -21.32 10.87 4.87
C SER A 61 -21.73 11.15 6.32
N SER A 62 -23.01 10.96 6.65
CA SER A 62 -23.54 11.08 8.00
C SER A 62 -23.57 9.75 8.74
N GLY A 63 -23.42 8.63 8.02
CA GLY A 63 -23.29 7.31 8.64
C GLY A 63 -23.26 6.16 7.64
N PHE A 64 -23.12 4.95 8.18
CA PHE A 64 -23.03 3.70 7.43
C PHE A 64 -24.13 2.74 7.89
N PRO A 65 -25.33 2.77 7.28
CA PRO A 65 -26.51 2.07 7.80
C PRO A 65 -26.35 0.54 7.98
N LYS A 66 -25.37 -0.06 7.31
CA LYS A 66 -25.04 -1.49 7.41
C LYS A 66 -23.69 -1.75 8.09
N GLY A 67 -23.17 -0.75 8.78
CA GLY A 67 -21.82 -0.71 9.31
C GLY A 67 -20.74 -0.71 8.21
N ILE A 68 -19.48 -0.66 8.66
CA ILE A 68 -18.29 -0.67 7.80
C ILE A 68 -17.58 -2.04 7.74
N GLY A 69 -18.23 -3.10 8.24
CA GLY A 69 -17.62 -4.44 8.32
C GLY A 69 -17.06 -4.93 6.99
N VAL A 70 -17.67 -4.52 5.88
CA VAL A 70 -17.16 -4.78 4.52
C VAL A 70 -15.74 -4.23 4.29
N LEU A 71 -15.44 -3.03 4.77
CA LEU A 71 -14.10 -2.43 4.65
C LEU A 71 -13.11 -3.11 5.59
N ARG A 72 -13.54 -3.43 6.82
CA ARG A 72 -12.73 -4.19 7.77
C ARG A 72 -12.32 -5.53 7.18
N SER A 73 -13.26 -6.19 6.48
CA SER A 73 -12.98 -7.47 5.82
C SER A 73 -11.93 -7.40 4.71
N PHE A 74 -11.57 -6.21 4.23
CA PHE A 74 -10.48 -6.06 3.26
C PHE A 74 -9.10 -6.12 3.90
N ALA A 75 -9.00 -5.92 5.22
CA ALA A 75 -7.79 -6.26 5.94
C ALA A 75 -7.61 -7.78 5.93
N ASP A 76 -8.69 -8.57 6.03
CA ASP A 76 -8.64 -10.03 6.03
C ASP A 76 -7.90 -10.61 4.82
N THR A 77 -7.22 -11.72 5.07
CA THR A 77 -6.44 -12.43 4.05
C THR A 77 -7.34 -12.82 2.85
N GLY A 78 -6.87 -12.58 1.62
CA GLY A 78 -7.60 -12.90 0.38
C GLY A 78 -8.59 -11.83 -0.11
N ASN A 79 -8.90 -10.81 0.70
CA ASN A 79 -9.89 -9.79 0.35
C ASN A 79 -9.32 -8.48 -0.21
N ARG A 80 -7.99 -8.35 -0.29
CA ARG A 80 -7.33 -7.13 -0.79
C ARG A 80 -7.72 -6.77 -2.23
N ASN A 81 -7.96 -7.76 -3.08
CA ASN A 81 -8.28 -7.57 -4.50
C ASN A 81 -9.61 -6.83 -4.75
N TYR A 82 -10.49 -6.74 -3.75
CA TYR A 82 -11.72 -5.95 -3.85
C TYR A 82 -11.45 -4.46 -4.03
N TRP A 83 -10.31 -3.96 -3.54
CA TRP A 83 -9.91 -2.57 -3.71
C TRP A 83 -9.45 -2.22 -5.13
N ASP A 84 -9.28 -3.20 -6.03
CA ASP A 84 -8.79 -2.97 -7.39
C ASP A 84 -9.88 -2.38 -8.28
N SER A 85 -11.14 -2.71 -8.02
CA SER A 85 -12.29 -2.12 -8.70
C SER A 85 -13.28 -1.53 -7.73
N MET A 86 -13.47 -0.22 -7.81
CA MET A 86 -14.34 0.58 -6.97
C MET A 86 -15.35 1.34 -7.82
N PHE A 87 -16.59 1.41 -7.36
CA PHE A 87 -17.70 2.03 -8.05
C PHE A 87 -18.55 2.85 -7.07
N LEU A 88 -19.11 3.95 -7.54
CA LEU A 88 -20.21 4.62 -6.86
C LEU A 88 -21.52 4.17 -7.52
N GLU A 89 -22.45 3.63 -6.73
CA GLU A 89 -23.73 3.10 -7.21
C GLU A 89 -24.93 3.84 -6.61
N ASN A 90 -25.94 4.02 -7.46
CA ASN A 90 -27.33 4.18 -7.07
C ASN A 90 -28.06 2.86 -7.32
N ARG A 91 -28.66 2.29 -6.27
CA ARG A 91 -29.25 0.93 -6.28
C ARG A 91 -30.77 0.98 -6.18
N GLY A 92 -31.41 1.68 -7.11
CA GLY A 92 -32.86 1.88 -7.11
C GLY A 92 -33.32 3.14 -6.35
N GLY A 93 -32.40 4.04 -6.00
CA GLY A 93 -32.75 5.33 -5.41
C GLY A 93 -33.37 6.26 -6.46
N ARG A 94 -34.38 7.03 -6.05
CA ARG A 94 -35.15 7.93 -6.94
C ARG A 94 -34.39 9.19 -7.33
N THR A 95 -33.44 9.64 -6.51
CA THR A 95 -32.70 10.88 -6.72
C THR A 95 -31.48 10.68 -7.63
N ALA A 96 -31.37 11.46 -8.71
CA ALA A 96 -30.13 11.58 -9.48
C ALA A 96 -29.15 12.54 -8.80
N LEU A 97 -27.85 12.22 -8.82
CA LEU A 97 -26.80 13.03 -8.19
C LEU A 97 -25.83 13.57 -9.27
N PRO A 98 -25.88 14.87 -9.60
CA PRO A 98 -24.95 15.49 -10.53
C PRO A 98 -23.65 15.86 -9.81
N ILE A 99 -22.73 14.90 -9.72
CA ILE A 99 -21.50 15.01 -8.92
C ILE A 99 -20.44 15.78 -9.70
N LYS A 100 -20.06 16.94 -9.18
CA LYS A 100 -18.92 17.74 -9.66
C LYS A 100 -17.63 17.16 -9.10
N HIS A 101 -17.53 17.03 -7.78
CA HIS A 101 -16.34 16.55 -7.07
C HIS A 101 -16.69 15.45 -6.06
N LEU A 102 -15.77 14.50 -5.88
CA LEU A 102 -15.88 13.42 -4.92
C LEU A 102 -14.58 13.29 -4.13
N LEU A 103 -14.71 13.34 -2.81
CA LEU A 103 -13.67 12.99 -1.85
C LEU A 103 -14.07 11.70 -1.12
N ILE A 104 -13.15 10.75 -1.02
CA ILE A 104 -13.24 9.52 -0.25
C ILE A 104 -11.93 9.35 0.50
N GLU A 105 -11.95 9.58 1.80
CA GLU A 105 -10.81 9.38 2.69
C GLU A 105 -11.00 8.12 3.53
N MET A 106 -10.00 7.24 3.51
CA MET A 106 -9.94 6.12 4.44
C MET A 106 -9.22 6.55 5.70
N VAL A 107 -9.84 6.27 6.85
CA VAL A 107 -9.34 6.67 8.16
C VAL A 107 -8.74 5.47 8.85
N TYR A 108 -7.53 5.62 9.36
CA TYR A 108 -6.80 4.61 10.11
C TYR A 108 -6.28 5.19 11.42
N GLU A 109 -6.32 4.41 12.49
CA GLU A 109 -5.95 4.86 13.84
C GLU A 109 -4.56 5.52 13.91
N ASN A 110 -3.56 4.87 13.32
CA ASN A 110 -2.16 5.26 13.42
C ASN A 110 -1.58 5.84 12.12
N HIS A 111 -2.41 5.96 11.07
CA HIS A 111 -1.97 6.42 9.74
C HIS A 111 -2.75 7.64 9.24
N GLY A 112 -3.70 8.14 10.04
CA GLY A 112 -4.49 9.32 9.70
C GLY A 112 -5.45 9.06 8.54
N ARG A 113 -5.65 10.09 7.71
CA ARG A 113 -6.56 10.07 6.56
C ARG A 113 -5.78 9.86 5.27
N ILE A 114 -6.18 8.87 4.49
CA ILE A 114 -5.59 8.57 3.19
C ILE A 114 -6.65 8.85 2.12
N PRO A 115 -6.44 9.85 1.24
CA PRO A 115 -7.38 10.15 0.17
C PRO A 115 -7.31 9.05 -0.89
N ILE A 116 -8.35 8.21 -0.92
CA ILE A 116 -8.50 7.16 -1.91
C ILE A 116 -8.99 7.75 -3.22
N VAL A 117 -9.97 8.65 -3.16
CA VAL A 117 -10.44 9.47 -4.28
C VAL A 117 -10.51 10.90 -3.80
N ASP A 118 -9.99 11.81 -4.60
CA ASP A 118 -10.07 13.26 -4.43
C ASP A 118 -9.94 13.83 -5.84
N ALA A 119 -11.09 14.03 -6.50
CA ALA A 119 -11.14 14.37 -7.91
C ALA A 119 -12.47 14.99 -8.35
N ASP A 120 -12.37 15.87 -9.35
CA ASP A 120 -13.50 16.28 -10.16
C ASP A 120 -14.00 15.11 -11.00
N ILE A 121 -15.20 14.63 -10.69
CA ILE A 121 -15.87 13.54 -11.38
C ILE A 121 -16.61 14.06 -12.60
N ASN A 122 -17.33 15.18 -12.43
CA ASN A 122 -18.20 15.81 -13.45
C ASN A 122 -19.14 14.82 -14.14
N LYS A 123 -19.84 13.98 -13.35
CA LYS A 123 -20.80 12.98 -13.85
C LYS A 123 -22.07 12.94 -13.04
N THR A 124 -23.16 12.56 -13.69
CA THR A 124 -24.43 12.29 -13.01
C THR A 124 -24.56 10.81 -12.68
N LEU A 125 -24.68 10.50 -11.38
CA LEU A 125 -25.17 9.22 -10.92
C LEU A 125 -26.70 9.22 -11.07
N ARG A 126 -27.21 8.59 -12.12
CA ARG A 126 -28.65 8.60 -12.47
C ARG A 126 -29.51 7.96 -11.38
N SER A 127 -30.79 8.30 -11.38
CA SER A 127 -31.83 7.60 -10.61
C SER A 127 -31.97 6.14 -11.06
N GLY A 128 -32.61 5.31 -10.26
CA GLY A 128 -32.76 3.88 -10.53
C GLY A 128 -31.47 3.10 -10.28
N ARG A 129 -31.18 2.10 -11.12
CA ARG A 129 -29.95 1.29 -11.05
C ARG A 129 -28.90 1.87 -11.98
N HIS A 130 -27.90 2.55 -11.41
CA HIS A 130 -26.82 3.14 -12.16
C HIS A 130 -25.52 3.15 -11.36
N TYR A 131 -24.38 3.00 -12.02
CA TYR A 131 -23.08 3.10 -11.39
C TYR A 131 -22.03 3.61 -12.36
N PHE A 132 -20.93 4.14 -11.84
CA PHE A 132 -19.73 4.38 -12.64
C PHE A 132 -18.47 4.00 -11.86
N SER A 133 -17.43 3.64 -12.60
CA SER A 133 -16.14 3.25 -12.03
C SER A 133 -15.39 4.45 -11.48
N LEU A 134 -14.78 4.25 -10.31
CA LEU A 134 -13.89 5.19 -9.63
C LEU A 134 -12.41 4.84 -9.82
N ASN A 135 -12.08 3.75 -10.53
CA ASN A 135 -10.72 3.18 -10.57
C ASN A 135 -9.66 4.18 -11.05
N ASN A 136 -9.96 4.93 -12.11
CA ASN A 136 -9.00 5.89 -12.65
C ASN A 136 -8.79 7.08 -11.72
N TYR A 137 -9.89 7.60 -11.13
CA TYR A 137 -9.82 8.68 -10.14
C TYR A 137 -9.01 8.24 -8.93
N ALA A 138 -9.28 7.04 -8.40
CA ALA A 138 -8.56 6.51 -7.25
C ALA A 138 -7.06 6.35 -7.52
N ARG A 139 -6.70 5.85 -8.71
CA ARG A 139 -5.30 5.74 -9.15
C ARG A 139 -4.60 7.10 -9.17
N ILE A 140 -5.24 8.12 -9.73
CA ILE A 140 -4.67 9.47 -9.84
C ILE A 140 -4.51 10.11 -8.46
N SER A 141 -5.54 10.06 -7.62
CA SER A 141 -5.51 10.64 -6.27
C SER A 141 -4.42 10.00 -5.41
N ARG A 142 -4.30 8.66 -5.43
CA ARG A 142 -3.23 7.94 -4.72
C ARG A 142 -1.83 8.32 -5.23
N TYR A 143 -1.64 8.46 -6.54
CA TYR A 143 -0.35 8.88 -7.10
C TYR A 143 0.01 10.31 -6.67
N LYS A 144 -0.96 11.23 -6.75
CA LYS A 144 -0.79 12.62 -6.30
C LYS A 144 -0.41 12.65 -4.82
N TRP A 145 -1.15 11.94 -3.98
CA TRP A 145 -0.93 11.91 -2.53
C TRP A 145 0.45 11.35 -2.16
N ALA A 146 0.94 10.30 -2.84
CA ALA A 146 2.29 9.79 -2.64
C ALA A 146 3.40 10.55 -3.38
N GLY A 147 3.08 11.57 -4.19
CA GLY A 147 4.08 12.26 -5.01
C GLY A 147 4.69 11.39 -6.13
N VAL A 148 3.96 10.35 -6.58
CA VAL A 148 4.41 9.43 -7.63
C VAL A 148 4.13 10.03 -9.01
N LYS A 149 5.21 10.28 -9.77
CA LYS A 149 5.13 10.81 -11.13
C LYS A 149 4.86 9.70 -12.16
N LYS A 150 4.35 10.07 -13.34
CA LYS A 150 4.10 9.13 -14.46
C LYS A 150 5.36 8.39 -14.91
N ALA A 151 6.52 9.04 -14.83
CA ALA A 151 7.84 8.49 -15.18
C ALA A 151 8.47 7.61 -14.09
N ALA A 152 7.84 7.48 -12.92
CA ALA A 152 8.34 6.57 -11.88
C ALA A 152 8.35 5.11 -12.40
N PRO A 153 9.29 4.28 -11.91
CA PRO A 153 9.36 2.88 -12.29
C PRO A 153 8.01 2.17 -12.17
N TRP A 154 7.76 1.21 -13.05
CA TRP A 154 6.48 0.47 -13.06
C TRP A 154 6.14 -0.13 -11.70
N LEU A 155 7.15 -0.71 -11.02
CA LEU A 155 7.04 -1.21 -9.66
C LEU A 155 6.47 -0.17 -8.69
N VAL A 156 7.09 1.03 -8.62
CA VAL A 156 6.66 2.14 -7.76
C VAL A 156 5.23 2.55 -8.07
N ARG A 157 4.89 2.68 -9.36
CA ARG A 157 3.52 2.98 -9.80
C ARG A 157 2.54 1.88 -9.43
N ARG A 158 2.95 0.61 -9.41
CA ARG A 158 2.09 -0.51 -9.02
C ARG A 158 1.84 -0.52 -7.52
N VAL A 159 2.88 -0.35 -6.70
CA VAL A 159 2.75 -0.25 -5.23
C VAL A 159 1.86 0.93 -4.83
N ALA A 160 2.02 2.07 -5.50
CA ALA A 160 1.23 3.26 -5.21
C ALA A 160 -0.28 3.12 -5.51
N ARG A 161 -0.68 2.18 -6.38
CA ARG A 161 -2.11 1.88 -6.60
C ARG A 161 -2.77 1.25 -5.38
N ASP A 162 -1.97 0.70 -4.49
CA ASP A 162 -2.41 -0.02 -3.30
C ASP A 162 -2.36 0.82 -2.02
N LEU A 163 -2.06 2.11 -2.12
CA LEU A 163 -2.09 3.02 -0.98
C LEU A 163 -3.44 3.04 -0.28
N GLY A 164 -3.39 2.95 1.05
CA GLY A 164 -4.55 2.84 1.91
C GLY A 164 -5.26 1.49 1.82
N LYS A 165 -4.73 0.48 1.12
CA LYS A 165 -5.24 -0.90 1.18
C LYS A 165 -4.51 -1.66 2.29
N SER A 166 -5.25 -2.36 3.13
CA SER A 166 -4.72 -3.37 4.04
C SER A 166 -4.66 -4.73 3.33
N GLY A 167 -3.68 -5.57 3.67
CA GLY A 167 -3.41 -6.82 2.93
C GLY A 167 -3.40 -8.12 3.73
N SER A 168 -3.59 -8.08 5.04
CA SER A 168 -3.67 -9.26 5.91
C SER A 168 -4.34 -8.88 7.24
N ASP A 169 -5.00 -9.82 7.89
CA ASP A 169 -5.54 -9.73 9.25
C ASP A 169 -4.52 -10.20 10.30
N GLY A 170 -3.33 -10.62 9.89
CA GLY A 170 -2.30 -11.08 10.82
C GLY A 170 -2.71 -12.27 11.67
N GLU A 171 -3.77 -13.00 11.29
CA GLU A 171 -4.29 -14.15 12.04
C GLU A 171 -4.32 -15.40 11.15
N GLY A 172 -3.66 -16.47 11.62
CA GLY A 172 -3.83 -17.83 11.11
C GLY A 172 -3.07 -18.23 9.83
N GLN A 173 -3.20 -19.52 9.50
CA GLN A 173 -2.90 -20.07 8.18
C GLN A 173 -4.11 -19.82 7.26
N ASP A 174 -3.86 -19.46 6.00
CA ASP A 174 -4.88 -19.32 4.97
C ASP A 174 -5.63 -20.66 4.80
N ARG A 175 -6.79 -20.80 5.45
CA ARG A 175 -7.72 -21.93 5.26
C ARG A 175 -8.31 -21.96 3.84
N TYR A 176 -8.06 -20.93 3.02
CA TYR A 176 -8.55 -20.79 1.66
C TYR A 176 -7.42 -20.77 0.62
N GLY A 177 -6.27 -21.41 0.88
CA GLY A 177 -5.35 -22.06 -0.08
C GLY A 177 -5.07 -21.45 -1.47
N LYS A 178 -5.40 -20.20 -1.75
CA LYS A 178 -5.44 -19.59 -3.10
C LYS A 178 -5.40 -18.06 -3.05
N ASN A 179 -4.86 -17.43 -2.02
CA ASN A 179 -4.49 -16.03 -2.15
C ASN A 179 -3.23 -15.92 -3.04
N PRO A 180 -3.28 -15.27 -4.23
CA PRO A 180 -2.11 -15.16 -5.08
C PRO A 180 -0.98 -14.30 -4.47
N LYS A 181 -1.29 -13.52 -3.42
CA LYS A 181 -0.41 -12.46 -2.92
C LYS A 181 0.34 -12.75 -1.63
N TYR A 182 -0.19 -13.61 -0.74
CA TYR A 182 0.42 -13.87 0.56
C TYR A 182 0.26 -15.36 0.96
N ASN A 183 1.36 -16.07 1.25
CA ASN A 183 1.47 -17.50 1.55
C ASN A 183 1.46 -17.78 3.08
N ALA A 184 0.53 -17.16 3.81
CA ALA A 184 0.07 -17.61 5.12
C ALA A 184 1.08 -17.66 6.30
N ARG A 185 2.21 -16.93 6.25
CA ARG A 185 3.14 -16.83 7.41
C ARG A 185 3.21 -15.41 7.98
N VAL A 186 2.46 -15.22 9.06
CA VAL A 186 2.14 -13.95 9.76
C VAL A 186 3.36 -13.19 10.35
N SER A 187 4.54 -13.80 10.48
CA SER A 187 5.65 -13.18 11.23
C SER A 187 6.52 -12.17 10.46
N HIS A 188 6.39 -12.04 9.14
CA HIS A 188 7.26 -11.15 8.32
C HIS A 188 6.56 -10.53 7.10
N LEU A 189 5.33 -10.06 7.30
CA LEU A 189 4.46 -9.54 6.24
C LEU A 189 5.04 -8.33 5.47
N CYS A 190 6.01 -7.61 6.04
CA CYS A 190 6.73 -6.54 5.36
C CYS A 190 7.64 -7.05 4.23
N SER A 191 8.28 -8.20 4.43
CA SER A 191 9.14 -8.86 3.43
C SER A 191 8.32 -9.48 2.34
N GLU A 192 7.22 -10.13 2.73
CA GLU A 192 6.23 -10.69 1.81
C GLU A 192 5.56 -9.61 0.95
N PHE A 193 5.26 -8.45 1.55
CA PHE A 193 4.82 -7.28 0.81
C PHE A 193 5.83 -6.88 -0.26
N ALA A 194 7.11 -6.69 0.10
CA ALA A 194 8.13 -6.27 -0.85
C ALA A 194 8.34 -7.31 -1.96
N SER A 195 8.50 -8.57 -1.56
CA SER A 195 8.80 -9.69 -2.44
C SER A 195 7.68 -9.95 -3.45
N TRP A 196 6.41 -9.83 -3.05
CA TRP A 196 5.28 -9.94 -3.96
C TRP A 196 5.33 -8.91 -5.08
N TYR A 197 5.60 -7.64 -4.78
CA TYR A 197 5.64 -6.62 -5.83
C TYR A 197 6.81 -6.81 -6.79
N TYR A 198 7.96 -7.25 -6.28
CA TYR A 198 9.09 -7.59 -7.13
C TYR A 198 8.79 -8.76 -8.06
N TYR A 199 8.15 -9.81 -7.54
CA TYR A 199 7.68 -10.95 -8.34
C TYR A 199 6.67 -10.51 -9.41
N GLU A 200 5.60 -9.85 -8.99
CA GLU A 200 4.52 -9.40 -9.89
C GLU A 200 4.98 -8.42 -10.98
N CYS A 201 6.04 -7.65 -10.70
CA CYS A 201 6.61 -6.72 -11.66
C CYS A 201 7.76 -7.33 -12.47
N LYS A 202 8.07 -8.62 -12.27
CA LYS A 202 9.21 -9.31 -12.89
C LYS A 202 10.52 -8.52 -12.71
N THR A 203 10.68 -7.92 -11.53
CA THR A 203 11.86 -7.11 -11.21
C THR A 203 13.11 -7.99 -11.31
N LYS A 204 14.16 -7.42 -11.90
CA LYS A 204 15.44 -8.11 -12.08
C LYS A 204 16.46 -7.63 -11.07
N VAL A 205 17.35 -8.53 -10.67
CA VAL A 205 18.53 -8.24 -9.87
C VAL A 205 19.72 -8.90 -10.54
N ALA A 206 20.67 -8.06 -11.01
CA ALA A 206 21.82 -8.48 -11.79
C ALA A 206 21.43 -9.19 -13.10
N GLY A 207 20.43 -8.67 -13.82
CA GLY A 207 19.98 -9.21 -15.11
C GLY A 207 19.13 -10.48 -15.03
N HIS A 208 19.12 -11.17 -13.89
CA HIS A 208 18.25 -12.31 -13.62
C HIS A 208 16.91 -11.84 -13.06
N SER A 209 15.80 -12.40 -13.56
CA SER A 209 14.51 -12.22 -12.91
C SER A 209 14.58 -12.79 -11.49
N LEU A 210 13.91 -12.14 -10.55
CA LEU A 210 13.81 -12.62 -9.18
C LEU A 210 13.12 -14.00 -9.08
N GLU A 211 12.42 -14.46 -10.13
CA GLU A 211 11.92 -15.82 -10.29
C GLU A 211 13.05 -16.87 -10.37
N TYR A 212 14.19 -16.53 -10.99
CA TYR A 212 15.29 -17.46 -11.27
C TYR A 212 16.12 -17.84 -10.03
N TRP A 213 16.01 -17.04 -8.96
CA TRP A 213 16.68 -17.33 -7.69
C TRP A 213 16.06 -18.53 -6.93
N SER A 214 14.99 -19.10 -7.48
CA SER A 214 14.18 -20.17 -6.87
C SER A 214 14.55 -21.60 -7.26
N GLU A 215 15.16 -21.83 -8.42
CA GLU A 215 15.18 -23.18 -8.99
C GLU A 215 16.16 -24.13 -8.29
N LYS A 216 17.21 -23.63 -7.62
CA LYS A 216 18.12 -24.45 -6.81
C LYS A 216 17.73 -24.59 -5.33
N ALA A 217 16.69 -23.88 -4.87
CA ALA A 217 16.28 -23.85 -3.46
C ALA A 217 14.78 -24.07 -3.22
N GLY A 218 13.97 -24.30 -4.27
CA GLY A 218 12.54 -24.59 -4.15
C GLY A 218 11.66 -23.41 -3.70
N HIS A 219 12.17 -22.17 -3.67
CA HIS A 219 11.44 -21.00 -3.18
C HIS A 219 11.44 -19.86 -4.20
N LEU A 220 10.30 -19.59 -4.84
CA LEU A 220 10.10 -18.38 -5.65
C LEU A 220 10.25 -17.16 -4.76
N LEU A 221 10.71 -16.01 -5.28
CA LEU A 221 10.74 -14.79 -4.44
C LEU A 221 9.34 -14.40 -3.94
N ARG A 222 8.28 -14.84 -4.62
CA ARG A 222 6.90 -14.83 -4.14
C ARG A 222 6.74 -15.44 -2.73
N ASP A 223 7.56 -16.43 -2.39
CA ASP A 223 7.54 -17.18 -1.14
C ASP A 223 8.60 -16.71 -0.13
N VAL A 224 9.23 -15.55 -0.37
CA VAL A 224 10.09 -14.93 0.65
C VAL A 224 9.22 -14.33 1.75
N VAL A 225 9.16 -15.08 2.84
CA VAL A 225 8.39 -14.78 4.06
C VAL A 225 9.30 -14.41 5.22
N ALA A 226 10.55 -14.00 4.98
CA ALA A 226 11.46 -13.49 6.01
C ALA A 226 12.37 -12.38 5.46
N THR A 227 12.62 -11.36 6.29
CA THR A 227 13.52 -10.23 5.93
C THR A 227 14.93 -10.70 5.60
N GLN A 228 15.44 -11.69 6.35
CA GLN A 228 16.77 -12.25 6.12
C GLN A 228 16.90 -12.90 4.72
N GLN A 229 15.85 -13.56 4.22
CA GLN A 229 15.88 -14.17 2.89
C GLN A 229 15.99 -13.11 1.77
N MET A 230 15.30 -11.97 1.91
CA MET A 230 15.47 -10.84 0.99
C MET A 230 16.91 -10.33 0.99
N HIS A 231 17.47 -10.12 2.19
CA HIS A 231 18.87 -9.68 2.35
C HIS A 231 19.84 -10.65 1.66
N ASP A 232 19.73 -11.94 1.94
CA ASP A 232 20.63 -12.97 1.40
C ASP A 232 20.54 -13.04 -0.12
N ALA A 233 19.35 -12.86 -0.70
CA ALA A 233 19.17 -12.81 -2.15
C ALA A 233 19.93 -11.62 -2.79
N PHE A 234 19.78 -10.41 -2.25
CA PHE A 234 20.52 -9.24 -2.75
C PHE A 234 22.02 -9.33 -2.49
N ARG A 235 22.44 -9.92 -1.37
CA ARG A 235 23.85 -10.17 -1.05
C ARG A 235 24.48 -11.17 -2.02
N LYS A 236 23.83 -12.31 -2.25
CA LYS A 236 24.30 -13.33 -3.21
C LYS A 236 24.38 -12.77 -4.64
N ALA A 237 23.51 -11.82 -4.98
CA ALA A 237 23.58 -11.09 -6.25
C ALA A 237 24.66 -9.98 -6.30
N LYS A 238 25.40 -9.75 -5.20
CA LYS A 238 26.38 -8.65 -5.04
C LYS A 238 25.75 -7.28 -5.30
N ARG A 239 24.49 -7.11 -4.93
CA ARG A 239 23.66 -5.91 -5.13
C ARG A 239 23.20 -5.29 -3.82
N LEU A 240 23.76 -5.72 -2.70
CA LEU A 240 23.45 -5.21 -1.37
C LEU A 240 24.48 -4.16 -0.94
N TYR A 241 23.98 -3.06 -0.38
CA TYR A 241 24.77 -1.93 0.07
C TYR A 241 24.42 -1.58 1.52
N TYR A 242 25.43 -1.42 2.37
CA TYR A 242 25.29 -0.99 3.75
C TYR A 242 25.42 0.54 3.85
N TYR A 243 24.59 1.21 4.66
CA TYR A 243 24.79 2.62 4.95
C TYR A 243 25.94 2.78 5.93
N LYS A 244 27.04 3.41 5.49
CA LYS A 244 28.18 3.71 6.34
C LYS A 244 28.05 5.13 6.86
N ASN A 245 27.68 5.24 8.13
CA ASN A 245 27.38 6.51 8.77
C ASN A 245 28.57 7.49 8.82
N THR A 246 29.81 7.01 9.02
CA THR A 246 31.02 7.86 9.07
C THR A 246 31.20 8.68 7.80
N ASP A 247 30.92 8.06 6.66
CA ASP A 247 31.19 8.61 5.34
C ASP A 247 29.88 9.04 4.66
N ARG A 248 28.74 8.87 5.36
CA ARG A 248 27.37 9.19 4.94
C ARG A 248 27.03 8.66 3.54
N THR A 249 27.48 7.44 3.25
CA THR A 249 27.40 6.81 1.92
C THR A 249 26.90 5.37 2.00
N TRP A 250 26.36 4.86 0.89
CA TRP A 250 25.99 3.45 0.76
C TRP A 250 27.15 2.70 0.11
N CYS A 251 27.78 1.80 0.85
CA CYS A 251 28.92 1.01 0.41
C CYS A 251 28.49 -0.42 0.09
N ASN A 252 28.96 -0.98 -1.01
CA ASN A 252 28.69 -2.39 -1.31
C ASN A 252 29.24 -3.31 -0.21
N VAL A 253 28.45 -4.28 0.23
CA VAL A 253 28.81 -5.16 1.37
C VAL A 253 29.94 -6.14 1.07
N GLU A 254 30.20 -6.44 -0.21
CA GLU A 254 31.24 -7.38 -0.62
C GLU A 254 32.65 -6.78 -0.53
N ASP A 255 32.75 -5.45 -0.59
CA ASP A 255 34.03 -4.73 -0.52
C ASP A 255 33.82 -3.39 0.19
N LEU A 256 33.64 -3.46 1.52
CA LEU A 256 33.46 -2.30 2.37
C LEU A 256 34.72 -1.41 2.43
N ALA A 257 35.90 -1.99 2.22
CA ALA A 257 37.18 -1.27 2.20
C ALA A 257 37.25 -0.33 0.99
N LYS A 258 36.89 -0.80 -0.21
CA LYS A 258 36.82 0.06 -1.40
C LYS A 258 35.56 0.94 -1.42
N CYS A 259 34.52 0.56 -0.67
CA CYS A 259 33.22 1.24 -0.61
C CYS A 259 32.73 1.64 -2.01
N ASN A 260 32.43 0.64 -2.86
CA ASN A 260 31.80 0.93 -4.15
C ASN A 260 30.45 1.62 -3.92
N ARG A 261 30.41 2.94 -4.14
CA ARG A 261 29.34 3.82 -3.69
C ARG A 261 28.08 3.61 -4.52
N TYR A 262 26.93 3.68 -3.86
CA TYR A 262 25.64 3.67 -4.50
C TYR A 262 24.75 4.81 -3.99
N THR A 263 23.88 5.31 -4.86
CA THR A 263 22.81 6.23 -4.48
C THR A 263 21.48 5.52 -4.70
N PRO A 264 20.71 5.24 -3.63
CA PRO A 264 19.45 4.54 -3.74
C PRO A 264 18.46 5.25 -4.67
N LYS A 265 17.67 4.46 -5.38
CA LYS A 265 16.67 4.89 -6.35
C LYS A 265 15.28 4.41 -5.96
N ALA A 266 14.28 5.06 -6.55
CA ALA A 266 12.89 4.65 -6.38
C ALA A 266 12.71 3.19 -6.85
N GLY A 267 12.13 2.36 -5.99
CA GLY A 267 11.87 0.95 -6.19
C GLY A 267 12.96 0.01 -5.70
N ASP A 268 14.11 0.52 -5.23
CA ASP A 268 15.08 -0.31 -4.51
C ASP A 268 14.49 -0.91 -3.23
N TYR A 269 15.07 -2.02 -2.79
CA TYR A 269 14.78 -2.62 -1.50
C TYR A 269 15.48 -1.84 -0.39
N LEU A 270 14.75 -1.47 0.68
CA LEU A 270 15.33 -0.93 1.91
C LEU A 270 15.05 -1.89 3.06
N GLU A 271 16.11 -2.32 3.72
CA GLU A 271 16.07 -3.14 4.93
C GLU A 271 16.45 -2.29 6.15
N ARG A 272 15.73 -2.50 7.25
CA ARG A 272 16.18 -2.09 8.58
C ARG A 272 16.57 -3.31 9.40
N ARG A 273 17.73 -3.24 10.03
CA ARG A 273 18.22 -4.20 11.03
C ARG A 273 18.33 -3.57 12.41
N GLY A 274 18.06 -4.37 13.43
CA GLY A 274 18.34 -4.06 14.83
C GLY A 274 19.36 -5.02 15.43
N PRO A 275 19.55 -4.98 16.75
CA PRO A 275 20.49 -5.86 17.46
C PRO A 275 20.18 -7.35 17.24
N ALA A 276 18.90 -7.70 17.10
CA ALA A 276 18.44 -9.07 16.85
C ALA A 276 18.47 -9.49 15.36
N GLY A 277 19.03 -8.65 14.47
CA GLY A 277 19.15 -8.94 13.04
C GLY A 277 18.10 -8.24 12.18
N ALA A 278 17.65 -8.93 11.13
CA ALA A 278 16.75 -8.39 10.10
C ALA A 278 15.33 -8.15 10.62
N GLU A 279 14.88 -6.89 10.65
CA GLU A 279 13.59 -6.55 11.27
C GLU A 279 12.52 -6.17 10.27
N HIS A 280 12.86 -5.39 9.24
CA HIS A 280 11.83 -4.76 8.40
C HIS A 280 12.26 -4.61 6.95
N SER A 281 11.31 -4.84 6.05
CA SER A 281 11.47 -4.74 4.59
C SER A 281 10.55 -3.68 4.01
N MET A 282 11.11 -2.81 3.17
CA MET A 282 10.40 -1.69 2.58
C MET A 282 10.81 -1.52 1.11
N ILE A 283 9.95 -0.86 0.32
CA ILE A 283 10.26 -0.49 -1.08
C ILE A 283 10.54 1.01 -1.10
N MET A 284 11.70 1.42 -1.59
CA MET A 284 12.11 2.81 -1.71
C MET A 284 11.15 3.57 -2.64
N LEU A 285 10.67 4.73 -2.21
CA LEU A 285 9.96 5.68 -3.07
C LEU A 285 10.87 6.83 -3.50
N ARG A 286 11.67 7.34 -2.57
CA ARG A 286 12.62 8.43 -2.81
C ARG A 286 13.74 8.40 -1.77
N TRP A 287 14.96 8.68 -2.20
CA TRP A 287 16.09 8.98 -1.32
C TRP A 287 16.41 10.47 -1.37
N ASP A 288 16.51 11.11 -0.20
CA ASP A 288 17.02 12.47 -0.05
C ASP A 288 18.48 12.39 0.42
N ASN A 289 19.42 12.62 -0.50
CA ASN A 289 20.84 12.51 -0.20
C ASN A 289 21.36 13.63 0.70
N THR A 290 20.67 14.78 0.76
CA THR A 290 21.07 15.90 1.61
C THR A 290 20.69 15.63 3.06
N LYS A 291 19.45 15.16 3.28
CA LYS A 291 18.94 14.84 4.62
C LYS A 291 19.34 13.45 5.10
N LYS A 292 19.77 12.57 4.19
CA LYS A 292 20.06 11.15 4.43
C LYS A 292 18.82 10.41 4.92
N GLU A 293 17.71 10.65 4.23
CA GLU A 293 16.41 10.12 4.59
C GLU A 293 15.76 9.43 3.41
N ALA A 294 15.06 8.34 3.70
CA ALA A 294 14.24 7.63 2.73
C ALA A 294 12.77 8.00 2.92
N THR A 295 12.06 8.16 1.81
CA THR A 295 10.61 7.94 1.76
C THR A 295 10.40 6.57 1.15
N VAL A 296 9.62 5.71 1.81
CA VAL A 296 9.41 4.32 1.41
C VAL A 296 7.94 3.96 1.43
N PHE A 297 7.53 2.98 0.63
CA PHE A 297 6.28 2.29 0.86
C PHE A 297 6.45 1.27 1.98
N ASN A 298 5.63 1.44 3.01
CA ASN A 298 5.52 0.54 4.14
C ASN A 298 4.17 -0.15 4.10
N GLY A 299 4.14 -1.46 4.34
CA GLY A 299 2.92 -2.26 4.32
C GLY A 299 3.08 -3.56 5.13
N PRO A 300 2.05 -4.40 5.19
CA PRO A 300 0.79 -4.28 4.44
C PRO A 300 -0.36 -3.56 5.18
N TRP A 301 -0.16 -2.91 6.34
CA TRP A 301 -1.26 -2.39 7.18
C TRP A 301 -1.22 -0.91 7.55
N PRO A 302 -1.92 -0.06 6.81
CA PRO A 302 -2.18 -0.16 5.38
C PRO A 302 -0.91 0.19 4.58
N VAL A 303 -0.92 -0.01 3.26
CA VAL A 303 0.19 0.51 2.44
C VAL A 303 0.22 2.03 2.52
N THR A 304 1.32 2.58 2.99
CA THR A 304 1.52 4.02 3.18
C THR A 304 2.94 4.45 2.83
N PRO A 305 3.15 5.69 2.35
CA PRO A 305 4.45 6.31 2.38
C PRO A 305 4.87 6.56 3.83
N ARG A 306 6.10 6.20 4.17
CA ARG A 306 6.71 6.48 5.47
C ARG A 306 8.06 7.16 5.25
N ARG A 307 8.39 8.14 6.09
CA ARG A 307 9.73 8.70 6.19
C ARG A 307 10.57 7.85 7.14
N VAL A 308 11.80 7.57 6.74
CA VAL A 308 12.79 6.81 7.51
C VAL A 308 14.05 7.68 7.59
N GLN A 309 14.45 8.03 8.81
CA GLN A 309 15.58 8.92 9.03
C GLN A 309 16.85 8.10 9.22
N VAL A 310 17.34 7.49 8.13
CA VAL A 310 18.41 6.48 8.14
C VAL A 310 19.57 6.91 9.02
N GLU A 311 20.16 8.08 8.78
CA GLU A 311 21.32 8.54 9.56
C GLU A 311 21.02 8.74 11.05
N TYR A 312 19.87 9.34 11.37
CA TYR A 312 19.48 9.58 12.77
C TYR A 312 19.25 8.25 13.50
N GLU A 313 18.53 7.32 12.86
CA GLU A 313 18.19 6.03 13.45
C GLU A 313 19.45 5.16 13.66
N GLU A 314 20.44 5.19 12.75
CA GLU A 314 21.72 4.50 13.00
C GLU A 314 22.50 5.12 14.17
N LYS A 315 22.56 6.46 14.27
CA LYS A 315 23.30 7.15 15.34
C LYS A 315 22.68 6.96 16.72
N LYS A 316 21.36 6.88 16.80
CA LYS A 316 20.62 7.05 18.06
C LYS A 316 19.86 5.82 18.52
N LEU A 317 19.53 4.90 17.62
CA LEU A 317 18.61 3.79 17.90
C LEU A 317 19.24 2.41 17.65
N ASP A 318 20.57 2.33 17.52
CA ASP A 318 21.33 1.11 17.25
C ASP A 318 20.71 0.29 16.09
N ARG A 319 20.45 1.01 14.99
CA ARG A 319 19.91 0.45 13.74
C ARG A 319 20.98 0.40 12.69
N ASN A 320 20.85 -0.57 11.79
CA ASN A 320 21.66 -0.65 10.58
C ASN A 320 20.74 -0.71 9.37
N TYR A 321 21.12 -0.04 8.29
CA TYR A 321 20.34 -0.01 7.07
C TYR A 321 21.09 -0.62 5.89
N PHE A 322 20.34 -1.36 5.08
CA PHE A 322 20.84 -1.94 3.85
C PHE A 322 19.91 -1.60 2.68
N VAL A 323 20.50 -1.39 1.52
CA VAL A 323 19.78 -1.19 0.26
C VAL A 323 20.12 -2.30 -0.71
N GLY A 324 19.09 -2.99 -1.19
CA GLY A 324 19.18 -3.91 -2.32
C GLY A 324 18.88 -3.17 -3.61
N ARG A 325 19.89 -3.02 -4.48
CA ARG A 325 19.73 -2.40 -5.80
C ARG A 325 18.95 -3.32 -6.73
N VAL A 326 17.91 -2.79 -7.36
CA VAL A 326 17.16 -3.48 -8.42
C VAL A 326 17.45 -2.85 -9.79
N ASP A 327 17.23 -3.62 -10.85
CA ASP A 327 17.40 -3.17 -12.25
C ASP A 327 16.04 -2.65 -12.79
N PHE A 328 16.05 -1.52 -13.49
CA PHE A 328 14.87 -0.89 -14.10
C PHE A 328 15.04 -0.64 -15.59
#